data_AF-A0A418RTL9-F1
#
_entry.id   AF-A0A418RTL9-F1
#
_cell.length_a   1.000
_cell.length_b   1.000
_cell.length_c   1.000
_cell.angle_alpha   90.00
_cell.angle_beta   90.00
_cell.angle_gamma   90.00
#
_symmetry.space_group_name_H-M   'P 1'
#
loop_
_entity.id
_entity.type
_entity.pdbx_description
1 polymer ?
#
loop_
_entity_poly.entity_id
_entity_poly.type
_entity_poly.pdbx_seq_one_letter_code
_entity_poly.pdbx_strand_id
1 'polypeptide(L)'
;MTERVSKLNLVIPIVRKEAELTKEAIIRALKPFAAWVHTITFDNGQEFCKHTEIAKTLGGETYFAKPYHGWERGLNENHNGLLRQYFLKQSPLDKVTQQVCHHCEAYKKLGY
;
A
#
# COMPACT_ATOMS: atom_id res chain seq x y z
N MET A 1 1.08 -0.82 -1.28
CA MET A 1 1.46 -1.70 -0.16
C MET A 1 2.10 -2.95 -0.74
N THR A 2 3.14 -3.49 -0.10
CA THR A 2 3.90 -4.61 -0.65
C THR A 2 4.08 -5.69 0.42
N GLU A 3 3.75 -6.93 0.07
CA GLU A 3 4.03 -8.10 0.88
C GLU A 3 5.50 -8.52 0.69
N ARG A 4 6.20 -8.84 1.79
CA ARG A 4 7.66 -8.95 1.80
C ARG A 4 8.18 -10.24 1.17
N VAL A 5 7.47 -11.35 1.27
CA VAL A 5 7.94 -12.69 0.85
C VAL A 5 7.61 -12.96 -0.61
N SER A 6 6.32 -13.00 -0.94
CA SER A 6 5.77 -13.20 -2.29
C SER A 6 6.00 -12.01 -3.22
N LYS A 7 6.36 -10.84 -2.67
CA LYS A 7 6.49 -9.57 -3.42
C LYS A 7 5.19 -9.12 -4.08
N LEU A 8 4.03 -9.62 -3.62
CA LEU A 8 2.72 -9.13 -4.05
C LEU A 8 2.63 -7.64 -3.77
N ASN A 9 2.21 -6.87 -4.77
CA ASN A 9 1.96 -5.44 -4.63
C ASN A 9 0.45 -5.22 -4.72
N LEU A 10 -0.03 -4.30 -3.88
CA LEU A 10 -1.40 -3.85 -3.85
C LEU A 10 -1.38 -2.33 -3.91
N VAL A 11 -1.88 -1.78 -5.02
CA VAL A 11 -2.11 -0.35 -5.18
C VAL A 11 -3.59 -0.08 -4.93
N ILE A 12 -3.87 0.78 -3.96
CA ILE A 12 -5.23 1.10 -3.53
C ILE A 12 -5.42 2.61 -3.73
N PRO A 13 -6.17 3.05 -4.76
CA PRO A 13 -6.47 4.47 -4.94
C PRO A 13 -7.44 4.91 -3.84
N ILE A 14 -7.07 6.00 -3.16
CA ILE A 14 -7.91 6.66 -2.17
C ILE A 14 -8.15 8.10 -2.61
N VAL A 15 -9.38 8.59 -2.44
CA VAL A 15 -9.76 9.93 -2.88
C VAL A 15 -9.00 11.01 -2.10
N ARG A 16 -8.74 10.76 -0.81
CA ARG A 16 -8.01 11.65 0.09
C ARG A 16 -7.18 10.84 1.09
N LYS A 17 -6.05 11.42 1.53
CA LYS A 17 -5.17 10.87 2.58
C LYS A 17 -5.74 11.12 3.99
N GLU A 18 -6.98 10.72 4.21
CA GLU A 18 -7.64 10.82 5.52
C GLU A 18 -7.53 9.47 6.25
N ALA A 19 -7.34 9.50 7.57
CA ALA A 19 -7.09 8.28 8.34
C ALA A 19 -8.25 7.27 8.26
N GLU A 20 -9.50 7.76 8.20
CA GLU A 20 -10.68 6.89 8.10
C GLU A 20 -10.75 6.19 6.74
N LEU A 21 -10.64 6.95 5.65
CA LEU A 21 -10.64 6.40 4.30
C LEU A 21 -9.47 5.43 4.08
N THR A 22 -8.30 5.75 4.61
CA THR A 22 -7.11 4.90 4.51
C THR A 22 -7.32 3.58 5.26
N LYS A 23 -7.87 3.63 6.48
CA LYS A 23 -8.23 2.43 7.25
C LYS A 23 -9.21 1.53 6.48
N GLU A 24 -10.32 2.09 6.01
CA GLU A 24 -11.34 1.32 5.27
C GLU A 24 -10.78 0.69 4.01
N ALA A 25 -9.96 1.44 3.26
CA ALA A 25 -9.31 0.97 2.06
C ALA A 25 -8.36 -0.21 2.33
N ILE A 26 -7.54 -0.12 3.38
CA ILE A 26 -6.63 -1.20 3.79
C ILE A 26 -7.42 -2.44 4.21
N ILE A 27 -8.43 -2.28 5.08
CA ILE A 27 -9.26 -3.40 5.54
C ILE A 27 -9.92 -4.07 4.33
N ARG A 28 -10.54 -3.30 3.43
CA ARG A 28 -11.20 -3.84 2.23
C ARG A 28 -10.24 -4.65 1.36
N ALA A 29 -9.02 -4.14 1.15
CA ALA A 29 -8.03 -4.80 0.32
C ALA A 29 -7.45 -6.06 0.96
N LEU A 30 -7.26 -6.06 2.28
CA LEU A 30 -6.62 -7.17 3.01
C LEU A 30 -7.59 -8.19 3.59
N LYS A 31 -8.87 -7.88 3.74
CA LYS A 31 -9.87 -8.79 4.30
C LYS A 31 -9.92 -10.16 3.60
N PRO A 32 -9.82 -10.27 2.25
CA PRO A 32 -9.74 -11.57 1.58
C PRO A 32 -8.51 -12.40 1.99
N PHE A 33 -7.46 -11.74 2.48
CA PHE A 33 -6.19 -12.33 2.84
C PHE A 33 -5.95 -12.38 4.35
N ALA A 34 -6.94 -12.02 5.19
CA ALA A 34 -6.75 -11.78 6.62
C ALA A 34 -6.07 -12.97 7.34
N ALA A 35 -6.40 -14.21 6.96
CA ALA A 35 -5.79 -15.42 7.52
C ALA A 35 -4.26 -15.52 7.32
N TRP A 36 -3.71 -14.83 6.32
CA TRP A 36 -2.28 -14.80 5.99
C TRP A 36 -1.60 -13.47 6.37
N VAL A 37 -2.36 -12.48 6.86
CA VAL A 37 -1.82 -11.19 7.29
C VAL A 37 -1.50 -11.24 8.77
N HIS A 38 -0.28 -11.64 9.11
CA HIS A 38 0.15 -11.72 10.52
C HIS A 38 0.56 -10.35 11.08
N THR A 39 1.33 -9.57 10.31
CA THR A 39 1.81 -8.26 10.73
C THR A 39 1.77 -7.25 9.58
N ILE A 40 1.52 -5.98 9.91
CA ILE A 40 1.61 -4.86 8.96
C ILE A 40 2.53 -3.80 9.56
N THR A 41 3.49 -3.31 8.76
CA THR A 41 4.37 -2.20 9.15
C THR A 41 4.00 -0.95 8.36
N PHE A 42 3.59 0.09 9.06
CA PHE A 42 3.29 1.41 8.52
C PHE A 42 4.50 2.34 8.60
N ASP A 43 4.51 3.40 7.81
CA ASP A 43 5.37 4.55 8.11
C ASP A 43 4.66 5.50 9.08
N ASN A 44 5.38 6.53 9.55
CA ASN A 44 4.87 7.46 10.56
C ASN A 44 3.90 8.51 10.00
N GLY A 45 3.19 8.19 8.90
CA GLY A 45 2.15 9.04 8.32
C GLY A 45 0.90 9.13 9.20
N GLN A 46 0.28 10.31 9.25
CA GLN A 46 -0.93 10.57 10.03
C GLN A 46 -2.16 9.81 9.49
N GLU A 47 -2.13 9.40 8.22
CA GLU A 47 -3.15 8.54 7.62
C GLU A 47 -3.24 7.15 8.29
N PHE A 48 -2.22 6.75 9.06
CA PHE A 48 -2.16 5.46 9.75
C PHE A 48 -2.47 5.54 11.25
N CYS A 49 -2.94 6.68 11.76
CA CYS A 49 -3.31 6.82 13.18
C CYS A 49 -4.36 5.80 13.67
N LYS A 50 -5.14 5.20 12.76
CA LYS A 50 -6.14 4.15 13.07
C LYS A 50 -5.61 2.71 12.91
N HIS A 51 -4.29 2.51 12.93
CA HIS A 51 -3.67 1.19 12.75
C HIS A 51 -4.17 0.12 13.74
N THR A 52 -4.52 0.48 14.97
CA THR A 52 -5.07 -0.46 15.96
C THR A 52 -6.42 -1.04 15.55
N GLU A 53 -7.29 -0.24 14.91
CA GLU A 53 -8.56 -0.72 14.36
C GLU A 53 -8.35 -1.70 13.19
N ILE A 54 -7.33 -1.43 12.36
CA ILE A 54 -6.92 -2.34 11.26
C ILE A 54 -6.46 -3.68 11.83
N ALA A 55 -5.56 -3.65 12.81
CA ALA A 55 -5.03 -4.81 13.52
C ALA A 55 -6.17 -5.69 14.06
N LYS A 56 -7.09 -5.06 14.80
CA LYS A 56 -8.26 -5.72 15.39
C LYS A 56 -9.16 -6.36 14.33
N THR A 57 -9.38 -5.69 13.21
CA THR A 57 -10.29 -6.17 12.15
C THR A 57 -9.69 -7.32 11.34
N LEU A 58 -8.38 -7.29 11.11
CA LEU A 58 -7.67 -8.32 10.33
C LEU A 58 -7.17 -9.49 11.20
N GLY A 59 -7.17 -9.35 12.53
CA GLY A 59 -6.68 -10.39 13.44
C GLY A 59 -5.16 -10.49 13.47
N GLY A 60 -4.45 -9.41 13.15
CA GLY A 60 -2.99 -9.34 13.09
C GLY A 60 -2.43 -8.19 13.92
N GLU A 61 -1.11 -8.02 13.89
CA GLU A 61 -0.42 -6.96 14.61
C GLU A 61 0.01 -5.82 13.69
N THR A 62 0.18 -4.62 14.25
CA THR A 62 0.61 -3.46 13.49
C THR A 62 1.79 -2.77 14.17
N TYR A 63 2.73 -2.32 13.35
CA TYR A 63 3.98 -1.70 13.78
C TYR A 63 4.24 -0.44 12.97
N PHE A 64 5.07 0.46 13.50
CA PHE A 64 5.59 1.61 12.77
C PHE A 64 7.07 1.44 12.47
N ALA A 65 7.48 1.86 11.28
CA ALA A 65 8.87 1.90 10.89
C ALA A 65 9.66 2.84 11.82
N LYS A 66 10.83 2.38 12.25
CA LYS A 66 11.71 3.20 13.09
C LYS A 66 12.25 4.39 12.28
N PRO A 67 12.36 5.58 12.88
CA PRO A 67 12.99 6.73 12.22
C PRO A 67 14.39 6.38 11.69
N TYR A 68 14.73 6.82 10.48
CA TYR A 68 16.05 6.67 9.84
C TYR A 68 16.46 5.25 9.38
N HIS A 69 15.56 4.26 9.40
CA HIS A 69 15.84 2.90 8.88
C HIS A 69 15.31 2.70 7.45
N GLY A 70 15.77 3.51 6.50
CA GLY A 70 15.32 3.47 5.10
C GLY A 70 15.47 2.11 4.42
N TRP A 71 16.45 1.29 4.84
CA TRP A 71 16.68 -0.05 4.28
C TRP A 71 15.55 -1.04 4.56
N GLU A 72 14.74 -0.83 5.61
CA GLU A 72 13.56 -1.66 5.89
C GLU A 72 12.44 -1.44 4.86
N ARG A 73 12.53 -0.37 4.07
CA ARG A 73 11.54 0.07 3.09
C ARG A 73 12.00 0.00 1.63
N GLY A 74 13.21 -0.46 1.35
CA GLY A 74 13.79 -0.42 0.00
C GLY A 74 12.89 -1.05 -1.09
N LEU A 75 12.16 -2.12 -0.75
CA LEU A 75 11.23 -2.78 -1.67
C LEU A 75 9.99 -1.90 -1.98
N ASN A 76 9.42 -1.24 -0.97
CA ASN A 76 8.26 -0.36 -1.13
C ASN A 76 8.66 0.92 -1.90
N GLU A 77 9.87 1.44 -1.66
CA GLU A 77 10.39 2.63 -2.33
C GLU A 77 10.69 2.38 -3.81
N ASN A 78 11.30 1.25 -4.14
CA ASN A 78 11.48 0.84 -5.53
C ASN A 78 10.13 0.73 -6.26
N HIS A 79 9.13 0.12 -5.62
CA HIS A 79 7.80 -0.01 -6.22
C HIS A 79 7.09 1.34 -6.40
N ASN A 80 7.17 2.24 -5.41
CA ASN A 80 6.65 3.60 -5.53
C ASN A 80 7.34 4.39 -6.65
N GLY A 81 8.66 4.21 -6.82
CA GLY A 81 9.42 4.79 -7.92
C GLY A 81 8.90 4.35 -9.29
N LEU A 82 8.64 3.05 -9.45
CA LEU A 82 8.05 2.50 -10.67
C LEU A 82 6.66 3.07 -10.94
N LEU A 83 5.76 3.09 -9.94
CA LEU A 83 4.43 3.69 -10.12
C LEU A 83 4.52 5.14 -10.60
N ARG A 84 5.47 5.94 -10.06
CA ARG A 84 5.70 7.33 -10.48
C ARG A 84 6.29 7.47 -11.89
N GLN A 85 6.84 6.42 -12.48
CA GLN A 85 7.27 6.42 -13.89
C GLN A 85 6.08 6.17 -14.83
N TYR A 86 5.11 5.35 -14.40
CA TYR A 86 3.91 5.04 -15.18
C TYR A 86 2.84 6.13 -15.08
N PHE A 87 2.67 6.75 -13.91
CA PHE A 87 1.81 7.92 -13.75
C PHE A 87 2.61 9.18 -14.09
N LEU A 88 2.34 9.80 -15.25
CA LEU A 88 2.97 11.07 -15.64
C LEU A 88 2.88 12.07 -14.47
N LYS A 89 3.99 12.76 -14.19
CA LYS A 89 4.20 13.62 -13.02
C LYS A 89 3.12 14.71 -12.82
N GLN A 90 2.31 15.00 -13.84
CA GLN A 90 1.24 16.01 -13.85
C GLN A 90 -0.14 15.45 -14.23
N SER A 91 -0.30 14.13 -14.38
CA SER A 91 -1.62 13.56 -14.62
C SER A 91 -2.45 13.63 -13.34
N PRO A 92 -3.69 14.15 -13.42
CA PRO A 92 -4.62 14.14 -12.29
C PRO A 92 -4.80 12.70 -11.76
N LEU A 93 -4.35 12.44 -10.53
CA LEU A 93 -4.48 11.13 -9.88
C LEU A 93 -5.92 10.87 -9.40
N ASP A 94 -6.77 11.90 -9.40
CA ASP A 94 -8.19 11.86 -9.09
C ASP A 94 -8.99 10.97 -10.07
N LYS A 95 -8.48 10.74 -11.28
CA LYS A 95 -9.07 9.84 -12.29
C LYS A 95 -8.40 8.47 -12.37
N VAL A 96 -7.44 8.17 -11.50
CA VAL A 96 -6.77 6.86 -11.48
C VAL A 96 -7.69 5.83 -10.85
N THR A 97 -8.30 5.00 -11.69
CA THR A 97 -9.15 3.89 -11.26
C THR A 97 -8.31 2.65 -10.95
N GLN A 98 -8.90 1.70 -10.21
CA GLN A 98 -8.25 0.40 -9.93
C GLN A 98 -7.79 -0.33 -11.21
N GLN A 99 -8.50 -0.15 -12.33
CA GLN A 99 -8.12 -0.72 -13.62
C GLN A 99 -6.78 -0.17 -14.12
N VAL A 100 -6.51 1.13 -13.95
CA VAL A 100 -5.23 1.74 -14.35
C VAL A 100 -4.09 1.20 -13.48
N CYS A 101 -4.36 0.98 -12.18
CA CYS A 101 -3.39 0.35 -11.27
C CYS A 101 -3.04 -1.08 -11.69
N HIS A 102 -4.04 -1.91 -12.03
CA HIS A 102 -3.81 -3.28 -12.50
C HIS A 102 -3.04 -3.31 -13.84
N HIS A 103 -3.30 -2.34 -14.73
CA HIS A 103 -2.59 -2.22 -16.01
C HIS A 103 -1.09 -1.97 -15.78
N CYS A 104 -0.74 -1.10 -14.83
CA CYS A 104 0.66 -0.84 -14.47
C CYS A 104 1.35 -2.09 -13.87
N GLU A 105 0.64 -2.87 -13.06
CA GLU A 105 1.17 -4.12 -12.50
C GLU A 105 1.36 -5.22 -13.56
N ALA A 106 0.53 -5.23 -14.61
CA ALA A 106 0.64 -6.18 -15.72
C ALA A 106 1.88 -5.92 -16.59
N TYR A 107 2.23 -4.65 -16.88
CA TYR A 107 3.46 -4.30 -17.60
C TYR A 107 4.72 -4.80 -16.90
N LYS A 108 4.73 -4.81 -15.56
CA LYS A 108 5.84 -5.35 -14.77
C LYS A 108 6.04 -6.86 -14.98
N LYS A 109 4.96 -7.65 -15.16
CA LYS A 109 5.08 -9.09 -15.48
C LYS A 109 5.69 -9.33 -16.86
N LEU A 110 5.60 -8.35 -17.77
CA LEU A 110 6.07 -8.44 -19.15
C LEU A 110 7.49 -7.89 -19.36
N GLY A 111 8.13 -7.31 -18.33
CA GLY A 111 9.56 -7.01 -18.35
C GLY A 111 10.00 -5.83 -19.21
N TYR A 112 9.15 -4.80 -19.37
CA TYR A 112 9.50 -3.52 -20.00
C TYR A 112 9.78 -2.43 -18.96
#